data_AF-A0A2U1RZV0-F1
#
_entry.id   AF-A0A2U1RZV0-F1
#
_cell.length_a   1.000
_cell.length_b   1.000
_cell.length_c   1.000
_cell.angle_alpha   90.00
_cell.angle_beta   90.00
_cell.angle_gamma   90.00
#
_symmetry.space_group_name_H-M   'P 1'
#
loop_
_entity.id
_entity.type
_entity.pdbx_description
1 polymer ?
#
loop_
_entity_poly.entity_id
_entity_poly.type
_entity_poly.pdbx_seq_one_letter_code
_entity_poly.pdbx_strand_id
1 'polypeptide(L)' 'MIEILGKTRVDFVAWRRIAFAISSILCLLGIVSIIQIGRGAANLGIDFAGGTSVQLKFSRPVDLG' A
#
# COMPACT_ATOMS: atom_id res chain seq x y z
N MET A 1 -22.69 18.16 26.26
CA MET A 1 -22.48 17.00 25.37
C MET A 1 -22.49 17.55 23.96
N ILE A 2 -21.34 17.59 23.29
CA ILE A 2 -21.21 18.23 21.97
C ILE A 2 -21.47 17.15 20.92
N GLU A 3 -22.58 17.30 20.18
CA GLU A 3 -22.88 16.48 19.01
C GLU A 3 -22.21 17.14 17.78
N ILE A 4 -21.13 16.53 17.27
CA ILE A 4 -20.33 17.10 16.16
C ILE A 4 -21.02 16.85 14.80
N LEU A 5 -21.84 15.81 14.72
CA LEU A 5 -22.59 15.44 13.53
C LEU A 5 -24.06 15.31 13.93
N GLY A 6 -24.93 16.11 13.31
CA GLY A 6 -26.36 16.05 13.54
C GLY A 6 -27.00 14.78 12.97
N LYS A 7 -28.34 14.76 12.84
CA LYS A 7 -29.08 13.62 12.27
C LYS A 7 -28.67 13.36 10.82
N THR A 8 -27.75 12.42 10.61
CA THR A 8 -27.22 12.09 9.29
C THR A 8 -27.98 10.89 8.72
N ARG A 9 -28.68 11.07 7.59
CA ARG A 9 -29.41 9.99 6.90
C ARG A 9 -28.57 9.45 5.74
N VAL A 10 -27.53 8.67 6.05
CA VAL A 10 -26.74 7.97 5.04
C VAL A 10 -27.32 6.58 4.83
N ASP A 11 -27.67 6.24 3.59
CA ASP A 11 -28.12 4.90 3.22
C ASP A 11 -26.91 4.03 2.86
N PHE A 12 -26.32 3.39 3.86
CA PHE A 12 -25.19 2.47 3.66
C PHE A 12 -25.56 1.23 2.83
N VAL A 13 -26.83 0.83 2.86
CA VAL A 13 -27.30 -0.38 2.18
C VAL A 13 -27.35 -0.16 0.68
N ALA A 14 -27.77 1.03 0.24
CA ALA A 14 -27.74 1.41 -1.17
C ALA A 14 -26.33 1.35 -1.79
N TRP A 15 -25.30 1.71 -1.01
CA TRP A 15 -23.91 1.78 -1.49
C TRP A 15 -23.15 0.45 -1.38
N ARG A 16 -23.72 -0.57 -0.72
CA ARG A 16 -23.02 -1.83 -0.43
C ARG A 16 -22.40 -2.48 -1.66
N ARG A 17 -23.09 -2.45 -2.81
CA ARG A 17 -22.62 -3.11 -4.05
C ARG A 17 -21.35 -2.45 -4.59
N ILE A 18 -21.31 -1.12 -4.56
CA ILE A 18 -20.14 -0.33 -4.98
C ILE A 18 -18.99 -0.56 -4.01
N ALA A 19 -19.27 -0.50 -2.69
CA ALA A 19 -18.27 -0.76 -1.67
C ALA A 19 -17.66 -2.17 -1.78
N PHE A 20 -18.50 -3.20 -2.01
CA PHE A 20 -18.02 -4.56 -2.24
C PHE A 20 -17.21 -4.69 -3.52
N ALA A 21 -17.64 -4.08 -4.63
CA ALA A 21 -16.89 -4.13 -5.89
C ALA A 21 -15.49 -3.51 -5.73
N ILE A 22 -15.38 -2.33 -5.11
CA ILE A 22 -14.10 -1.68 -4.83
C ILE A 22 -13.23 -2.54 -3.91
N SER A 23 -13.83 -3.08 -2.84
CA SER A 23 -13.13 -3.95 -1.89
C SER A 23 -12.60 -5.22 -2.57
N SER A 24 -13.40 -5.85 -3.43
CA SER A 24 -12.99 -7.03 -4.19
C SER A 24 -11.84 -6.73 -5.15
N ILE A 25 -11.87 -5.59 -5.84
CA ILE A 25 -10.75 -5.17 -6.71
C ILE A 25 -9.47 -5.00 -5.89
N LEU A 26 -9.54 -4.32 -4.75
CA LEU A 26 -8.38 -4.13 -3.87
C LEU A 26 -7.83 -5.46 -3.36
N CYS A 27 -8.69 -6.39 -2.95
CA CYS A 27 -8.28 -7.74 -2.56
C CYS A 27 -7.58 -8.48 -3.70
N LEU A 28 -8.12 -8.41 -4.92
CA LEU A 28 -7.51 -9.04 -6.10
C LEU A 28 -6.13 -8.46 -6.42
N LEU A 29 -5.96 -7.13 -6.32
CA LEU A 29 -4.65 -6.49 -6.49
C LEU A 29 -3.65 -6.96 -5.42
N GLY A 30 -4.10 -7.15 -4.18
CA GLY A 30 -3.30 -7.74 -3.11
C GLY A 30 -2.84 -9.16 -3.44
N ILE A 31 -3.76 -10.01 -3.94
CA ILE A 31 -3.43 -11.38 -4.37
C ILE A 31 -2.40 -11.37 -5.51
N VAL A 32 -2.60 -10.53 -6.53
CA VAL A 32 -1.65 -10.37 -7.65
C VAL A 32 -0.28 -9.93 -7.14
N SER A 33 -0.23 -9.04 -6.14
CA SER A 33 1.02 -8.59 -5.52
C SER A 33 1.76 -9.74 -4.82
N ILE A 34 1.04 -10.59 -4.09
CA ILE A 34 1.63 -11.79 -3.45
C ILE A 34 2.20 -12.74 -4.50
N ILE A 35 1.49 -12.94 -5.62
CA ILE A 35 1.99 -13.78 -6.72
C ILE A 35 3.26 -13.18 -7.33
N GLN A 36 3.32 -11.85 -7.53
CA GLN A 36 4.53 -11.18 -8.03
C GLN A 36 5.73 -11.31 -7.10
N ILE A 37 5.49 -11.29 -5.78
CA ILE A 37 6.51 -11.57 -4.76
C ILE A 37 7.06 -12.99 -4.94
N GLY A 38 6.19 -14.00 -5.05
CA GLY A 38 6.61 -15.40 -5.23
C GLY A 38 7.35 -15.66 -6.56
N ARG A 39 7.05 -14.88 -7.62
CA ARG A 39 7.74 -14.97 -8.91
C ARG A 39 9.10 -14.25 -8.95
N GLY A 40 9.51 -13.58 -7.87
CA GLY A 40 10.74 -12.79 -7.82
C GLY A 40 10.70 -11.51 -8.67
N ALA A 41 9.52 -11.10 -9.13
CA ALA A 41 9.32 -9.88 -9.92
C ALA A 41 9.01 -8.65 -9.06
N ALA A 42 8.79 -8.84 -7.75
CA ALA A 42 8.57 -7.75 -6.81
C ALA A 42 9.90 -7.09 -6.42
N ASN A 43 9.88 -5.77 -6.24
CA ASN A 43 11.02 -5.00 -5.73
C ASN A 43 11.15 -5.20 -4.21
N LEU A 44 11.68 -6.36 -3.82
CA LEU A 44 11.90 -6.73 -2.44
C LEU A 44 13.22 -6.14 -1.93
N GLY A 45 13.20 -5.60 -0.71
CA GLY A 45 14.43 -5.14 -0.05
C GLY A 45 15.41 -6.29 0.21
N ILE A 46 16.66 -5.94 0.53
CA ILE A 46 17.74 -6.90 0.78
C ILE A 46 17.42 -7.93 1.89
N ASP A 47 16.54 -7.59 2.83
CA ASP A 47 16.09 -8.49 3.90
C ASP A 47 15.34 -9.72 3.36
N PHE A 48 14.73 -9.60 2.17
CA PHE A 48 13.94 -10.65 1.53
C PHE A 48 14.55 -11.15 0.21
N ALA A 49 15.21 -10.27 -0.56
CA ALA A 49 15.87 -10.63 -1.81
C ALA A 49 17.28 -11.22 -1.61
N GLY A 50 17.89 -10.96 -0.44
CA GLY A 50 19.31 -11.21 -0.21
C GLY A 50 20.19 -10.18 -0.94
N GLY A 51 21.40 -9.96 -0.41
CA GLY A 51 22.35 -9.00 -0.97
C GLY A 51 22.95 -8.09 0.11
N THR A 52 23.75 -7.13 -0.33
CA THR A 52 24.42 -6.18 0.57
C THR A 52 23.83 -4.79 0.36
N SER A 53 23.27 -4.20 1.42
CA SER A 53 22.90 -2.78 1.41
C SER A 53 24.08 -1.95 1.88
N VAL A 54 24.54 -1.03 1.04
CA VAL A 54 25.62 -0.10 1.36
C VAL A 54 24.99 1.28 1.57
N GLN A 55 24.94 1.73 2.82
CA GLN A 55 24.43 3.04 3.16
C GLN A 55 25.60 4.02 3.31
N LEU A 56 25.76 4.91 2.33
CA LEU A 56 26.82 5.92 2.32
C LEU A 56 26.27 7.22 2.90
N LYS A 57 26.93 7.74 3.94
CA LYS A 57 26.61 9.05 4.53
C LYS A 57 27.78 10.00 4.33
N PHE A 58 27.60 10.99 3.48
CA PHE A 58 28.62 11.98 3.19
C PHE A 58 28.44 13.22 4.07
N SER A 59 29.51 13.69 4.72
CA SER A 59 29.48 14.89 5.57
C SER A 59 29.67 16.20 4.80
N ARG A 60 30.02 16.13 3.53
CA ARG A 60 30.15 17.25 2.60
C ARG A 60 29.52 16.84 1.26
N PRO A 61 28.97 17.77 0.47
CA PRO A 61 28.42 17.45 -0.84
C PRO A 61 29.50 16.78 -1.68
N VAL A 62 29.19 15.60 -2.20
CA VAL A 62 30.07 14.84 -3.09
C VAL A 62 29.54 15.06 -4.50
N ASP A 63 30.43 15.53 -5.37
CA ASP A 63 30.15 15.64 -6.79
C ASP A 63 30.20 14.22 -7.38
N LEU A 64 29.02 13.66 -7.61
CA LEU A 64 28.84 12.40 -8.33
C LEU A 64 28.67 12.82 -9.79
N GLY A 65 29.79 12.88 -10.51
CA GLY A 65 29.85 13.32 -11.91
C GLY A 65 28.86 12.61 -12.84
#